data_AF-A0A7Y3NVE0-F1
#
_entry.id   AF-A0A7Y3NVE0-F1
#
_cell.length_a   1.000
_cell.length_b   1.000
_cell.length_c   1.000
_cell.angle_alpha   90.00
_cell.angle_beta   90.00
_cell.angle_gamma   90.00
#
_symmetry.space_group_name_H-M   'P 1'
#
loop_
_entity.id
_entity.type
_entity.pdbx_description
1 polymer ?
#
loop_
_entity_poly.entity_id
_entity_poly.type
_entity_poly.pdbx_seq_one_letter_code
_entity_poly.pdbx_strand_id
1 'polypeptide(L)'
;VYQLPIPRLTEKDQAFAPIVERSARLICTTPEFDALAKQVGLRSHKDGVTNPVQRAILRAELDGLIAHLYGLTEVEFAHILKTFPLVSDPVRVAAHNGYRDVERGLIR
;
A
#
# COMPACT_ATOMS: atom_id res chain seq x y z
N VAL A 1 3.27 -4.04 -27.47
CA VAL A 1 3.65 -4.81 -26.27
C VAL A 1 3.77 -3.83 -25.12
N TYR A 2 2.75 -3.70 -24.28
CA TYR A 2 2.82 -2.85 -23.09
C TYR A 2 3.06 -3.77 -21.90
N GLN A 3 4.33 -3.95 -21.56
CA GLN A 3 4.70 -4.70 -20.36
C GLN A 3 4.72 -3.72 -19.19
N LEU A 4 3.95 -4.00 -18.15
CA LEU A 4 4.08 -3.33 -16.86
C LEU A 4 5.17 -4.09 -16.09
N PRO A 5 6.40 -3.54 -15.96
CA PRO A 5 7.43 -4.20 -15.19
C PRO A 5 6.99 -4.26 -13.72
N ILE A 6 6.79 -5.45 -13.19
CA ILE A 6 6.45 -5.67 -11.79
C ILE A 6 7.72 -6.14 -11.07
N PRO A 7 8.25 -5.37 -10.10
CA PRO A 7 9.37 -5.81 -9.28
C PRO A 7 9.06 -7.16 -8.61
N ARG A 8 9.98 -8.12 -8.70
CA ARG A 8 9.82 -9.41 -8.03
C ARG A 8 10.15 -9.24 -6.55
N LEU A 9 9.16 -9.46 -5.70
CA LEU A 9 9.28 -9.44 -4.25
C LEU A 9 9.29 -10.87 -3.69
N THR A 10 10.10 -11.08 -2.67
CA THR A 10 10.21 -12.33 -1.90
C THR A 10 10.13 -12.03 -0.40
N GLU A 11 9.88 -13.05 0.42
CA GLU A 11 9.82 -12.91 1.89
C GLU A 11 11.11 -12.36 2.52
N LYS A 12 12.24 -12.40 1.81
CA LYS A 12 13.52 -11.86 2.27
C LYS A 12 13.62 -10.34 2.13
N ASP A 13 12.76 -9.74 1.31
CA ASP A 13 12.79 -8.31 1.04
C ASP A 13 12.08 -7.55 2.16
N GLN A 14 12.71 -6.50 2.68
CA GLN A 14 12.16 -5.70 3.78
C GLN A 14 10.78 -5.10 3.45
N ALA A 15 10.53 -4.80 2.17
CA ALA A 15 9.25 -4.26 1.70
C ALA A 15 8.13 -5.32 1.61
N PHE A 16 8.44 -6.62 1.67
CA PHE A 16 7.46 -7.69 1.45
C PHE A 16 6.37 -7.74 2.52
N ALA A 17 6.73 -7.98 3.78
CA ALA A 17 5.77 -8.11 4.86
C ALA A 17 4.87 -6.87 5.04
N PRO A 18 5.41 -5.63 4.94
CA PRO A 18 4.62 -4.40 5.09
C PRO A 18 3.54 -4.23 4.03
N ILE A 19 3.86 -4.59 2.78
CA ILE A 19 2.92 -4.54 1.65
C ILE A 19 1.87 -5.64 1.81
N VAL A 20 2.30 -6.87 2.13
CA VAL A 20 1.41 -8.02 2.28
C VAL A 20 0.39 -7.80 3.39
N GLU A 21 0.83 -7.35 4.57
CA GLU A 21 -0.05 -7.12 5.72
C GLU A 21 -1.13 -6.08 5.40
N ARG A 22 -0.75 -4.92 4.86
CA ARG A 22 -1.68 -3.82 4.53
C ARG A 22 -2.65 -4.24 3.42
N SER A 23 -2.17 -4.96 2.42
CA SER A 23 -3.00 -5.50 1.34
C SER A 23 -4.00 -6.53 1.88
N ALA A 24 -3.56 -7.43 2.76
CA ALA A 24 -4.41 -8.42 3.41
C ALA A 24 -5.50 -7.75 4.25
N ARG A 25 -5.18 -6.72 5.02
CA ARG A 25 -6.16 -5.94 5.79
C ARG A 25 -7.18 -5.23 4.91
N LEU A 26 -6.83 -4.86 3.68
CA LEU A 26 -7.77 -4.24 2.73
C LEU A 26 -8.68 -5.27 2.04
N ILE A 27 -8.21 -6.51 1.83
CA ILE A 27 -8.90 -7.59 1.11
C ILE A 27 -9.75 -8.45 2.05
N CYS A 28 -9.17 -8.90 3.17
CA CYS A 28 -9.77 -9.88 4.06
C CYS A 28 -10.82 -9.23 4.97
N THR A 29 -11.92 -8.75 4.41
CA THR A 29 -12.99 -8.06 5.15
C THR A 29 -14.24 -8.91 5.39
N THR A 30 -14.31 -10.10 4.78
CA THR A 30 -15.46 -11.01 4.90
C THR A 30 -15.00 -12.43 5.28
N PRO A 31 -15.86 -13.25 5.92
CA PRO A 31 -15.48 -14.56 6.45
C PRO A 31 -14.91 -15.53 5.41
N GLU A 32 -15.30 -15.38 4.14
CA GLU A 32 -14.80 -16.19 3.03
C GLU A 32 -13.27 -16.06 2.85
N PHE A 33 -12.68 -14.98 3.34
CA PHE A 33 -11.24 -14.74 3.31
C PHE A 33 -10.50 -15.17 4.58
N ASP A 34 -11.17 -15.81 5.56
CA ASP A 34 -10.53 -16.20 6.83
C ASP A 34 -9.34 -17.15 6.64
N ALA A 35 -9.41 -18.04 5.65
CA ALA A 35 -8.30 -18.93 5.31
C ALA A 35 -7.09 -18.15 4.79
N LEU A 36 -7.32 -17.17 3.91
CA LEU A 36 -6.28 -16.29 3.37
C LEU A 36 -5.69 -15.40 4.48
N ALA A 37 -6.55 -14.81 5.32
CA ALA A 37 -6.15 -13.98 6.45
C ALA A 37 -5.13 -14.72 7.36
N LYS A 38 -5.39 -15.99 7.67
CA LYS A 38 -4.49 -16.81 8.48
C LYS A 38 -3.14 -17.09 7.81
N GLN A 39 -3.12 -17.28 6.50
CA GLN A 39 -1.87 -17.53 5.76
C GLN A 39 -0.91 -16.35 5.80
N VAL A 40 -1.44 -15.13 5.92
CA VAL A 40 -0.67 -13.88 5.97
C VAL A 40 -0.52 -13.32 7.39
N GLY A 41 -0.84 -14.11 8.41
CA GLY A 41 -0.62 -13.78 9.82
C GLY A 41 -1.74 -12.97 10.49
N LEU A 42 -2.87 -12.74 9.83
CA LEU A 42 -4.08 -12.15 10.43
C LEU A 42 -4.91 -13.23 11.14
N ARG A 43 -5.71 -12.85 12.14
CA ARG A 43 -6.56 -13.79 12.90
C ARG A 43 -7.75 -14.26 12.08
N SER A 44 -8.43 -13.31 11.42
CA SER A 44 -9.59 -13.53 10.56
C SER A 44 -9.96 -12.23 9.82
N HIS A 45 -11.10 -12.23 9.12
CA HIS A 45 -11.74 -11.05 8.55
C HIS A 45 -11.97 -9.89 9.52
N LYS A 46 -11.92 -10.14 10.83
CA LYS A 46 -12.05 -9.13 11.88
C LYS A 46 -10.87 -8.16 11.93
N ASP A 47 -9.70 -8.58 11.43
CA ASP A 47 -8.54 -7.70 11.27
C ASP A 47 -8.60 -6.91 9.96
N GLY A 48 -9.55 -7.26 9.08
CA GLY A 48 -9.88 -6.51 7.88
C GLY A 48 -10.44 -5.14 8.20
N VAL A 49 -10.04 -4.14 7.41
CA VAL A 49 -10.43 -2.75 7.61
C VAL A 49 -11.57 -2.38 6.66
N THR A 50 -12.75 -2.11 7.23
CA THR A 50 -13.96 -1.68 6.49
C THR A 50 -14.21 -0.18 6.57
N ASN A 51 -13.71 0.49 7.62
CA ASN A 51 -13.87 1.92 7.80
C ASN A 51 -13.17 2.71 6.65
N PRO A 52 -13.88 3.62 5.96
CA PRO A 52 -13.36 4.27 4.76
C PRO A 52 -12.12 5.14 5.04
N VAL A 53 -12.04 5.77 6.20
CA VAL A 53 -10.89 6.61 6.60
C VAL A 53 -9.66 5.75 6.84
N GLN A 54 -9.81 4.67 7.61
CA GLN A 54 -8.69 3.74 7.86
C GLN A 54 -8.24 3.04 6.56
N ARG A 55 -9.17 2.71 5.66
CA ARG A 55 -8.84 2.18 4.33
C ARG A 55 -8.05 3.18 3.50
N ALA A 56 -8.41 4.46 3.54
CA ALA A 56 -7.68 5.50 2.83
C ALA A 56 -6.24 5.65 3.36
N ILE A 57 -6.05 5.57 4.69
CA ILE A 57 -4.72 5.57 5.31
C ILE A 57 -3.89 4.39 4.81
N LEU A 58 -4.41 3.16 4.90
CA LEU A 58 -3.70 1.96 4.42
C LEU A 58 -3.31 2.04 2.94
N ARG A 59 -4.18 2.64 2.10
CA ARG A 59 -3.89 2.86 0.68
C ARG A 59 -2.77 3.88 0.49
N ALA A 60 -2.77 4.99 1.22
CA ALA A 60 -1.70 5.98 1.16
C ALA A 60 -0.35 5.41 1.63
N GLU A 61 -0.34 4.57 2.67
CA GLU A 61 0.86 3.85 3.11
C GLU A 61 1.37 2.89 2.03
N LEU A 62 0.45 2.16 1.37
CA LEU A 62 0.80 1.29 0.24
C LEU A 62 1.35 2.07 -0.94
N ASP A 63 0.74 3.20 -1.32
CA ASP A 63 1.23 4.04 -2.42
C ASP A 63 2.67 4.49 -2.17
N GLY A 64 3.00 4.87 -0.93
CA GLY A 64 4.36 5.19 -0.51
C GLY A 64 5.32 4.00 -0.60
N LEU A 65 4.95 2.85 -0.03
CA LEU A 65 5.78 1.63 -0.07
C LEU A 65 6.05 1.17 -1.51
N ILE A 66 5.04 1.25 -2.37
CA ILE A 66 5.16 0.86 -3.78
C ILE A 66 6.01 1.87 -4.56
N ALA A 67 5.90 3.17 -4.30
CA ALA A 67 6.77 4.14 -4.94
C ALA A 67 8.26 3.87 -4.65
N HIS A 68 8.60 3.54 -3.40
CA HIS A 68 9.96 3.11 -3.02
C HIS A 68 10.35 1.78 -3.65
N LEU A 69 9.44 0.81 -3.74
CA LEU A 69 9.67 -0.47 -4.41
C LEU A 69 10.06 -0.30 -5.89
N TYR A 70 9.44 0.68 -6.57
CA TYR A 70 9.75 1.00 -7.96
C TYR A 70 10.98 1.91 -8.11
N GLY A 71 11.63 2.29 -7.01
CA GLY A 71 12.82 3.15 -7.02
C GLY A 71 12.54 4.59 -7.45
N LEU A 72 11.31 5.06 -7.27
CA LEU A 72 10.93 6.43 -7.61
C LEU A 72 11.54 7.42 -6.61
N THR A 73 12.04 8.53 -7.13
CA THR A 73 12.33 9.72 -6.31
C THR A 73 11.05 10.43 -5.88
N GLU A 74 11.11 11.26 -4.83
CA GLU A 74 9.97 12.06 -4.38
C GLU A 74 9.40 12.94 -5.51
N VAL A 75 10.30 13.52 -6.33
CA VAL A 75 9.93 14.39 -7.45
C VAL A 75 9.17 13.60 -8.54
N GLU A 76 9.65 12.41 -8.90
CA GLU A 76 8.97 11.55 -9.86
C GLU A 76 7.62 11.09 -9.34
N PHE A 77 7.55 10.69 -8.07
CA PHE A 77 6.28 10.27 -7.46
C PHE A 77 5.26 11.42 -7.42
N ALA A 78 5.69 12.63 -7.03
CA ALA A 78 4.84 13.81 -7.06
C ALA A 78 4.39 14.17 -8.49
N HIS A 79 5.23 13.93 -9.50
CA HIS A 79 4.84 14.10 -10.91
C HIS A 79 3.75 13.09 -11.30
N ILE A 80 3.90 11.81 -10.95
CA ILE A 80 2.90 10.76 -11.20
C ILE A 80 1.57 11.09 -10.53
N LEU A 81 1.57 11.53 -9.27
CA LEU A 81 0.32 11.88 -8.57
C LEU A 81 -0.47 13.00 -9.29
N LYS A 82 0.23 13.91 -10.00
CA LYS A 82 -0.42 14.97 -10.79
C LYS A 82 -1.12 14.43 -12.05
N THR A 83 -0.75 13.26 -12.56
CA THR A 83 -1.39 12.67 -13.75
C THR A 83 -2.77 12.07 -13.47
N PHE A 84 -3.23 12.08 -12.22
CA PHE A 84 -4.55 11.60 -11.80
C PHE A 84 -5.47 12.78 -11.40
N PRO A 85 -6.04 13.54 -12.36
CA PRO A 85 -6.83 14.74 -12.06
C PRO A 85 -8.18 14.46 -11.40
N LEU A 86 -8.69 13.22 -11.51
CA LEU A 86 -9.95 12.81 -10.88
C LEU A 86 -9.78 12.39 -9.41
N VAL A 87 -8.54 12.20 -8.97
CA VAL A 87 -8.24 11.88 -7.57
C VAL A 87 -8.18 13.17 -6.78
N SER A 88 -8.92 13.24 -5.66
CA SER A 88 -8.99 14.44 -4.84
C SER A 88 -7.65 14.80 -4.21
N ASP A 89 -7.44 16.10 -3.96
CA ASP A 89 -6.21 16.60 -3.34
C ASP A 89 -5.87 15.92 -2.01
N PRO A 90 -6.82 15.69 -1.08
CA PRO A 90 -6.51 15.00 0.16
C PRO A 90 -5.92 13.60 -0.05
N VAL A 91 -6.38 12.86 -1.07
CA VAL A 91 -5.86 11.52 -1.37
C VAL A 91 -4.45 11.61 -1.95
N ARG A 92 -4.20 12.54 -2.88
CA ARG A 92 -2.86 12.75 -3.46
C ARG A 92 -1.85 13.21 -2.40
N VAL A 93 -2.26 14.11 -1.53
CA VAL A 93 -1.44 14.59 -0.41
C VAL A 93 -1.17 13.46 0.58
N ALA A 94 -2.16 12.62 0.89
CA ALA A 94 -1.96 11.47 1.77
C ALA A 94 -0.96 10.47 1.18
N ALA A 95 -1.07 10.13 -0.11
CA ALA A 95 -0.11 9.26 -0.79
C ALA A 95 1.32 9.85 -0.76
N HIS A 96 1.46 11.14 -1.06
CA HIS A 96 2.74 11.83 -1.00
C HIS A 96 3.34 11.83 0.42
N ASN A 97 2.52 12.04 1.45
CA ASN A 97 2.97 11.93 2.84
C ASN A 97 3.39 10.50 3.19
N GLY A 98 2.65 9.48 2.72
CA GLY A 98 3.00 8.08 2.87
C GLY A 98 4.40 7.77 2.33
N TYR A 99 4.77 8.31 1.17
CA TYR A 99 6.13 8.20 0.63
C TYR A 99 7.18 8.75 1.60
N ARG A 100 6.96 9.95 2.15
CA ARG A 100 7.88 10.62 3.08
C ARG A 100 7.98 9.88 4.41
N ASP A 101 6.89 9.30 4.87
CA ASP A 101 6.86 8.53 6.12
C ASP A 101 7.58 7.18 5.98
N VAL A 102 7.53 6.54 4.80
CA VAL A 102 8.38 5.37 4.49
C VAL A 102 9.87 5.76 4.48
N GLU A 103 10.22 6.88 3.84
CA GLU A 103 11.60 7.37 3.80
C GLU A 103 12.16 7.70 5.20
N ARG A 104 11.31 8.23 6.08
CA ARG A 104 11.63 8.48 7.49
C ARG A 104 11.65 7.21 8.35
N GLY A 105 11.25 6.07 7.80
CA GLY A 105 11.15 4.79 8.50
C GLY A 105 10.05 4.74 9.55
N LEU A 106 9.02 5.59 9.42
CA LEU A 106 7.80 5.58 10.25
C LEU A 106 6.81 4.51 9.78
N ILE A 107 6.86 4.18 8.48
CA ILE A 107 6.12 3.07 7.86
C ILE A 107 7.14 2.00 7.51
N ARG A 108 6.99 0.83 8.15
CA ARG A 108 7.78 -0.37 7.90
C ARG A 108 6.88 -1.59 7.95
#